data_AF-A0A8S0Z285-F1
#
_entry.id   AF-A0A8S0Z285-F1
#
_cell.length_a   1.000
_cell.length_b   1.000
_cell.length_c   1.000
_cell.angle_alpha   90.00
_cell.angle_beta   90.00
_cell.angle_gamma   90.00
#
_symmetry.space_group_name_H-M   'P 1'
#
loop_
_entity.id
_entity.type
_entity.pdbx_description
1 polymer ?
#
loop_
_entity_poly.entity_id
_entity_poly.type
_entity_poly.pdbx_seq_one_letter_code
_entity_poly.pdbx_strand_id
1 'polypeptide(L)'
;MSHQDRERIPERVVHSKAGGAFGYFEVTHDVSRYTKADVFNEIGKRTPVMARFSTNRQKLGGNDVGRDAKAIALKMYTNEGILDFLTFPHTTLLLQRTNEV
;
A
#
# COMPACT_ATOMS: atom_id res chain seq x y z
N MET A 1 0.64 0.96 -34.65
CA MET A 1 0.60 -0.50 -34.46
C MET A 1 1.68 -0.95 -33.50
N SER A 2 2.97 -0.69 -33.75
CA SER A 2 4.07 -1.16 -32.89
C SER A 2 4.04 -0.75 -31.41
N HIS A 3 3.36 0.35 -31.04
CA HIS A 3 3.18 0.77 -29.65
C HIS A 3 1.99 0.05 -28.99
N GLN A 4 0.85 -0.04 -29.69
CA GLN A 4 -0.36 -0.70 -29.19
C GLN A 4 -0.11 -2.18 -28.88
N ASP A 5 0.68 -2.87 -29.71
CA ASP A 5 1.04 -4.28 -29.49
C ASP A 5 1.88 -4.49 -28.21
N ARG A 6 2.42 -3.42 -27.62
CA ARG A 6 3.33 -3.43 -26.46
C ARG A 6 2.81 -2.65 -25.24
N GLU A 7 1.54 -2.25 -25.22
CA GLU A 7 0.97 -1.52 -24.08
C GLU A 7 0.88 -2.35 -22.80
N ARG A 8 0.79 -3.67 -22.93
CA ARG A 8 0.59 -4.57 -21.79
C ARG A 8 1.92 -4.90 -21.12
N ILE A 9 2.03 -4.50 -19.86
CA ILE A 9 3.07 -4.95 -18.94
C ILE A 9 2.56 -6.14 -18.11
N PRO A 10 3.44 -7.01 -17.61
CA PRO A 10 3.05 -8.09 -16.71
C PRO A 10 2.30 -7.57 -15.47
N GLU A 11 1.24 -8.28 -15.08
CA GLU A 11 0.52 -7.98 -13.84
C GLU A 11 1.34 -8.41 -12.62
N ARG A 12 1.01 -7.86 -11.44
CA ARG A 12 1.60 -8.33 -10.18
C ARG A 12 1.18 -9.78 -9.93
N VAL A 13 2.06 -10.58 -9.33
CA VAL A 13 1.80 -11.99 -8.98
C VAL A 13 0.62 -12.13 -8.02
N VAL A 14 0.51 -11.19 -7.08
CA VAL A 14 -0.62 -11.02 -6.15
C VAL A 14 -0.99 -9.54 -6.13
N HIS A 15 -2.18 -9.20 -5.65
CA HIS A 15 -2.62 -7.80 -5.59
C HIS A 15 -2.71 -7.13 -6.98
N SER A 16 -3.11 -7.88 -8.01
CA SER A 16 -3.13 -7.42 -9.41
C SER A 16 -4.26 -6.40 -9.63
N LYS A 17 -5.50 -6.77 -9.29
CA LYS A 17 -6.65 -5.86 -9.33
C LYS A 17 -6.59 -4.86 -8.16
N ALA A 18 -6.64 -3.58 -8.51
CA ALA A 18 -6.52 -2.50 -7.55
C ALA A 18 -7.10 -1.18 -8.06
N GLY A 19 -7.47 -0.32 -7.12
CA GLY A 19 -7.70 1.11 -7.33
C GLY A 19 -6.66 1.93 -6.57
N GLY A 20 -6.45 3.19 -6.98
CA GLY A 20 -5.53 4.10 -6.30
C GLY A 20 -6.09 5.51 -6.20
N ALA A 21 -5.65 6.23 -5.18
CA ALA A 21 -6.03 7.62 -4.94
C ALA A 21 -4.84 8.40 -4.35
N PHE A 22 -4.77 9.68 -4.68
CA PHE A 22 -3.84 10.61 -4.03
C PHE A 22 -4.54 11.32 -2.87
N GLY A 23 -3.77 11.64 -1.84
CA GLY A 23 -4.22 12.37 -0.67
C GLY A 23 -3.05 12.87 0.15
N TYR A 24 -3.29 13.13 1.43
CA TYR A 24 -2.27 13.52 2.38
C TYR A 24 -2.49 12.84 3.73
N PHE A 25 -1.42 12.66 4.47
CA PHE A 25 -1.41 12.24 5.86
C PHE A 25 -1.09 13.46 6.73
N GLU A 26 -1.89 13.70 7.78
CA GLU A 26 -1.71 14.81 8.70
C GLU A 26 -1.48 14.29 10.12
N VAL A 27 -0.40 14.74 10.75
CA VAL A 27 -0.08 14.40 12.14
C VAL A 27 -0.96 15.25 13.06
N THR A 28 -1.74 14.61 13.93
CA THR A 28 -2.65 15.34 14.85
C THR A 28 -2.09 15.48 16.26
N HIS A 29 -1.16 14.62 16.66
CA HIS A 29 -0.58 14.57 18.01
C HIS A 29 0.92 14.30 17.93
N ASP A 30 1.66 14.83 18.90
CA ASP A 30 3.11 14.62 18.98
C ASP A 30 3.44 13.17 19.38
N VAL A 31 4.32 12.55 18.59
CA VAL A 31 4.84 11.20 18.80
C VAL A 31 6.38 11.17 18.77
N SER A 32 7.03 12.33 18.84
CA SER A 32 8.49 12.49 18.81
C SER A 32 9.22 11.67 19.89
N ARG A 33 8.53 11.37 21.00
CA ARG A 33 9.02 10.46 22.04
C ARG A 33 9.34 9.05 21.52
N TYR A 34 8.59 8.56 20.54
CA TYR A 34 8.64 7.17 20.08
C TYR A 34 9.42 6.98 18.78
N THR A 35 9.47 8.01 17.94
CA THR A 35 10.08 7.90 16.62
C THR A 35 10.65 9.24 16.18
N LYS A 36 11.72 9.18 15.38
CA LYS A 36 12.35 10.33 14.73
C LYS A 36 11.99 10.42 13.24
N ALA A 37 11.08 9.57 12.76
CA ALA A 37 10.75 9.52 11.35
C ALA A 37 10.10 10.83 10.88
N ASP A 38 10.60 11.39 9.79
CA ASP A 38 10.15 12.68 9.23
C ASP A 38 8.63 12.77 9.05
N VAL A 39 7.98 11.67 8.67
CA VAL A 39 6.52 11.60 8.47
C VAL A 39 5.69 11.94 9.71
N PHE A 40 6.26 11.80 10.92
CA PHE A 40 5.56 12.02 12.19
C PHE A 40 6.10 13.20 13.01
N ASN A 41 7.05 13.97 12.48
CA ASN A 41 7.92 14.85 13.26
C ASN A 41 7.24 16.14 13.78
N GLU A 42 6.12 16.56 13.22
CA GLU A 42 5.47 17.84 13.59
C GLU A 42 3.95 17.75 13.49
N ILE A 43 3.24 18.29 14.50
CA ILE A 43 1.78 18.38 14.50
C ILE A 43 1.33 19.33 13.37
N GLY A 44 0.34 18.90 12.60
CA GLY A 44 -0.19 19.64 11.44
C GLY A 44 0.62 19.42 10.15
N LYS A 45 1.76 18.71 10.21
CA LYS A 45 2.54 18.37 9.02
C LYS A 45 1.71 17.50 8.08
N ARG A 46 1.57 17.96 6.84
CA ARG A 46 0.89 17.24 5.75
C ARG A 46 1.91 16.58 4.85
N THR A 47 1.93 15.25 4.85
CA THR A 47 2.77 14.44 3.96
C THR A 47 1.93 13.95 2.79
N PRO A 48 2.30 14.23 1.52
CA PRO A 48 1.58 13.67 0.37
C PRO A 48 1.61 12.14 0.40
N VAL A 49 0.50 11.50 0.02
CA VAL A 49 0.38 10.05 0.01
C VAL A 49 -0.30 9.57 -1.27
N MET A 50 0.19 8.46 -1.83
CA MET A 50 -0.54 7.65 -2.81
C MET A 50 -1.02 6.37 -2.13
N ALA A 51 -2.33 6.18 -2.06
CA ALA A 51 -2.95 4.96 -1.57
C ALA A 51 -3.28 4.01 -2.73
N ARG A 52 -3.05 2.71 -2.54
CA ARG A 52 -3.46 1.64 -3.45
C ARG A 52 -4.22 0.56 -2.69
N PHE A 53 -5.48 0.38 -3.05
CA PHE A 53 -6.39 -0.63 -2.51
C PHE A 53 -6.45 -1.81 -3.47
N SER A 54 -6.28 -3.03 -2.98
CA SER A 54 -6.19 -4.20 -3.86
C SER A 54 -6.85 -5.45 -3.27
N THR A 55 -7.25 -6.35 -4.17
CA THR A 55 -7.65 -7.74 -3.86
C THR A 55 -6.45 -8.66 -3.96
N ASN A 56 -6.30 -9.66 -3.11
CA ASN A 56 -5.13 -10.55 -3.10
C ASN A 56 -5.05 -11.49 -4.33
N ARG A 57 -6.08 -12.33 -4.52
CA ARG A 57 -6.06 -13.45 -5.48
C ARG A 57 -6.64 -13.11 -6.86
N GLN A 58 -7.39 -12.02 -6.98
CA GLN A 58 -8.00 -11.64 -8.25
C GLN A 58 -6.95 -11.08 -9.22
N LYS A 59 -7.00 -11.55 -10.47
CA LYS A 59 -6.23 -11.01 -11.60
C LYS A 59 -6.73 -9.62 -11.98
N LEU A 60 -5.99 -8.89 -12.83
CA LEU A 60 -6.31 -7.50 -13.22
C LEU A 60 -7.76 -7.27 -13.68
N GLY A 61 -8.41 -8.27 -14.31
CA GLY A 61 -9.81 -8.22 -14.76
C GLY A 61 -10.85 -8.78 -13.79
N GLY A 62 -10.46 -9.15 -12.56
CA GLY A 62 -11.35 -9.74 -11.56
C GLY A 62 -12.32 -8.77 -10.91
N ASN A 63 -13.16 -9.29 -10.02
CA ASN A 63 -14.22 -8.52 -9.36
C ASN A 63 -13.75 -7.79 -8.09
N ASP A 64 -14.31 -6.60 -7.83
CA ASP A 64 -13.96 -5.80 -6.65
C ASP A 64 -14.72 -6.27 -5.39
N VAL A 65 -15.98 -6.70 -5.57
CA VAL A 65 -16.90 -7.10 -4.49
C VAL A 65 -16.76 -8.57 -4.07
N GLY A 66 -15.87 -9.32 -4.73
CA GLY A 66 -15.63 -10.73 -4.41
C GLY A 66 -15.07 -10.90 -2.99
N ARG A 67 -15.43 -12.02 -2.35
CA ARG A 67 -14.88 -12.43 -1.05
C ARG A 67 -13.42 -12.82 -1.22
N ASP A 68 -12.54 -11.89 -0.88
CA ASP A 68 -11.08 -12.04 -0.97
C ASP A 68 -10.41 -11.09 0.04
N ALA A 69 -9.22 -11.46 0.49
CA ALA A 69 -8.39 -10.60 1.33
C ALA A 69 -8.10 -9.29 0.59
N LYS A 70 -8.41 -8.17 1.22
CA LYS A 70 -8.09 -6.83 0.71
C LYS A 70 -6.80 -6.35 1.36
N ALA A 71 -6.02 -5.54 0.65
CA ALA A 71 -4.82 -4.91 1.19
C ALA A 71 -4.79 -3.42 0.86
N ILE A 72 -4.08 -2.68 1.70
CA ILE A 72 -3.85 -1.25 1.59
C ILE A 72 -2.33 -1.04 1.52
N ALA A 73 -1.88 -0.39 0.46
CA ALA A 73 -0.50 0.07 0.32
C ALA A 73 -0.49 1.60 0.29
N LEU A 74 0.20 2.22 1.24
CA LEU A 74 0.38 3.66 1.30
C LEU A 74 1.82 4.00 0.95
N LYS A 75 2.02 4.86 -0.04
CA LYS A 75 3.31 5.44 -0.36
C LYS A 75 3.34 6.87 0.17
N MET A 76 4.13 7.12 1.19
CA MET A 76 4.25 8.42 1.86
C MET A 76 5.51 9.13 1.35
N TYR A 77 5.34 10.31 0.77
CA TYR A 77 6.43 11.09 0.19
C TYR A 77 7.00 12.03 1.26
N THR A 78 7.95 11.53 2.05
CA THR A 78 8.61 12.29 3.13
C THR A 78 9.87 13.00 2.61
N ASN A 79 10.42 13.94 3.38
CA ASN A 79 11.65 14.66 2.99
C ASN A 79 12.91 13.80 3.12
N GLU A 80 12.87 12.77 3.96
CA GLU A 80 13.99 11.86 4.21
C GLU A 80 13.91 10.57 3.37
N GLY A 81 12.95 10.53 2.43
CA GLY A 81 12.75 9.39 1.52
C GLY A 81 11.30 8.93 1.47
N ILE A 82 11.05 7.96 0.59
CA ILE A 82 9.70 7.38 0.46
C ILE A 82 9.52 6.31 1.52
N LEU A 83 8.48 6.44 2.34
CA LEU A 83 8.04 5.41 3.26
C LEU A 83 6.86 4.66 2.66
N ASP A 84 7.04 3.35 2.41
CA ASP A 84 5.96 2.47 1.96
C ASP A 84 5.39 1.69 3.16
N PHE A 85 4.11 1.93 3.46
CA PHE A 85 3.37 1.26 4.53
C PHE A 85 2.35 0.28 3.92
N LEU A 86 2.63 -1.02 4.05
CA LEU A 86 1.85 -2.11 3.47
C LEU A 86 1.08 -2.83 4.58
N THR A 87 -0.23 -2.92 4.47
CA THR A 87 -1.06 -3.54 5.51
C THR A 87 -2.26 -4.30 4.97
N PHE A 88 -2.73 -5.25 5.77
CA PHE A 88 -4.00 -5.93 5.61
C PHE A 88 -4.97 -5.45 6.70
N PRO A 89 -6.27 -5.34 6.41
CA PRO A 89 -7.27 -4.96 7.41
C PRO A 89 -7.54 -6.08 8.43
N HIS A 90 -7.05 -7.31 8.17
CA HIS A 90 -7.12 -8.42 9.10
C HIS A 90 -5.77 -8.60 9.80
N THR A 91 -5.81 -8.88 11.10
CA THR A 91 -4.66 -8.85 12.00
C THR A 91 -3.64 -9.98 11.76
N THR A 92 -4.05 -11.08 11.15
CA THR A 92 -3.26 -12.32 11.11
C THR A 92 -2.95 -12.74 9.67
N LEU A 93 -1.68 -12.99 9.37
CA LEU A 93 -1.30 -13.62 8.10
C LEU A 93 -1.70 -15.09 8.10
N LEU A 94 -2.14 -15.59 6.95
CA LEU A 94 -2.68 -16.95 6.81
C LEU A 94 -1.64 -18.06 7.05
N LEU A 95 -0.35 -17.75 6.90
CA LEU A 95 0.72 -18.70 7.06
C LEU A 95 1.77 -18.13 8.01
N GLN A 96 1.95 -18.81 9.15
CA GLN A 96 3.17 -18.68 9.94
C GLN A 96 4.17 -19.69 9.38
N ARG A 97 5.37 -19.23 9.02
CA ARG A 97 6.45 -20.15 8.66
C ARG A 97 6.86 -20.91 9.92
N THR A 98 6.47 -22.18 10.02
CA THR A 98 7.07 -23.12 10.97
C THR A 98 8.42 -23.51 10.39
N ASN A 99 9.51 -23.09 11.02
CA ASN A 99 10.82 -23.63 10.72
C ASN A 99 10.88 -25.05 11.30
N GLU A 100 10.36 -26.01 10.56
CA GLU A 100 10.77 -27.41 10.68
C GLU A 100 11.46 -27.77 9.37
N VAL A 101 12.78 -27.98 9.49
CA VAL A 101 13.85 -28.21 8.50
C VAL A 101 14.40 -26.97 7.79
#